data_AF-A0A4S2T563-F1
#
_entry.id   AF-A0A4S2T563-F1
#
_cell.length_a   1.000
_cell.length_b   1.000
_cell.length_c   1.000
_cell.angle_alpha   90.00
_cell.angle_beta   90.00
_cell.angle_gamma   90.00
#
_symmetry.space_group_name_H-M   'P 1'
#
loop_
_entity.id
_entity.type
_entity.pdbx_description
1 polymer ?
#
loop_
_entity_poly.entity_id
_entity_poly.type
_entity_poly.pdbx_seq_one_letter_code
_entity_poly.pdbx_strand_id
1 'polypeptide(L)'
;MPLPARTRTAVHAARLARPAVRRKRPTVLTWGLGADSTAEILMFLNDPVAHGLEPDMSDLVIVHAVTGDEFSDSLSFADRLVLPLLRAWRVRLVQVCRGGPRDADGVLVLDDSRAPRRIHAAGPWRLSDELRTAGTVPMLASGQRRCSIRFKGWVLDTWAAHEFGTETFRRVIGYHADETGRALKDSAIQDELNTAAGRIICEPDYPLIRAGMARAAVERYVLDNLGEMILKSHCTMCPFTGVCSSRDLYEERLRAHPAEAARVLRMEYISLALNERMSLYGPSGSLHQRLAEDGRNRPVLDAFQADLEQTPYAVYEVRRITGLGRTKDCRRWHGKDCTEPKWWCTQQRKPRCRRVHVIVDQDGAPVDAEPHCLGDDKRCRGAQQKGPTWRSVRTVYEAPRERAEGFVTRFAERYPERARLVAGETSGIRRAHYLPESEGLPHAEAFIVAAPAGVADKQRPGFEERWTEHTGARPVFRPLRDLPKPAPRRRSAGGPAPLHRAKAAGNVALTA
;
A
#
# COMPACT_ATOMS: atom_id res chain seq x y z
N MET A 1 -46.27 -11.06 4.58
CA MET A 1 -46.92 -11.20 5.90
C MET A 1 -46.33 -10.16 6.84
N PRO A 2 -47.12 -9.25 7.41
CA PRO A 2 -46.59 -8.18 8.26
C PRO A 2 -46.42 -8.69 9.71
N LEU A 3 -45.30 -8.34 10.34
CA LEU A 3 -45.01 -8.62 11.75
C LEU A 3 -45.82 -7.68 12.66
N PRO A 4 -46.38 -8.16 13.80
CA PRO A 4 -47.29 -7.38 14.62
C PRO A 4 -46.58 -6.41 15.57
N ALA A 5 -47.20 -5.25 15.75
CA ALA A 5 -46.81 -4.19 16.69
C ALA A 5 -46.96 -4.66 18.15
N ARG A 6 -45.94 -4.43 18.99
CA ARG A 6 -46.05 -4.57 20.45
C ARG A 6 -46.24 -3.21 21.12
N THR A 7 -47.27 -3.19 21.95
CA THR A 7 -47.83 -2.11 22.76
C THR A 7 -46.84 -1.56 23.79
N ARG A 8 -46.82 -0.23 23.94
CA ARG A 8 -46.15 0.52 25.00
C ARG A 8 -47.07 0.61 26.22
N THR A 9 -46.58 0.24 27.41
CA THR A 9 -47.23 0.63 28.67
C THR A 9 -46.21 1.10 29.70
N ALA A 10 -46.45 2.35 30.13
CA ALA A 10 -46.15 3.03 31.40
C ALA A 10 -44.85 2.72 32.17
N VAL A 11 -44.06 3.79 32.27
CA VAL A 11 -42.88 3.99 33.13
C VAL A 11 -43.34 4.67 34.42
N HIS A 12 -43.01 4.13 35.61
CA HIS A 12 -42.39 4.94 36.68
C HIS A 12 -41.87 4.14 37.89
N ALA A 13 -40.63 4.50 38.23
CA ALA A 13 -39.97 4.55 39.53
C ALA A 13 -39.83 3.28 40.41
N ALA A 14 -38.62 2.69 40.34
CA ALA A 14 -37.84 2.39 41.54
C ALA A 14 -36.34 2.50 41.19
N ARG A 15 -35.71 3.56 41.70
CA ARG A 15 -34.28 3.85 41.54
C ARG A 15 -33.50 2.97 42.53
N LEU A 16 -33.41 1.68 42.23
CA LEU A 16 -32.44 0.79 42.87
C LEU A 16 -31.12 0.94 42.12
N ALA A 17 -30.03 1.17 42.86
CA ALA A 17 -28.69 1.20 42.32
C ALA A 17 -28.44 -0.08 41.50
N ARG A 18 -28.43 0.06 40.17
CA ARG A 18 -28.08 -1.06 39.28
C ARG A 18 -26.64 -1.43 39.60
N PRO A 19 -26.33 -2.70 39.90
CA PRO A 19 -24.94 -3.13 39.97
C PRO A 19 -24.26 -2.72 38.66
N ALA A 20 -23.01 -2.24 38.74
CA ALA A 20 -22.25 -1.86 37.56
C ALA A 20 -22.30 -3.02 36.55
N VAL A 21 -23.11 -2.86 35.51
CA VAL A 21 -23.27 -3.88 34.47
C VAL A 21 -21.89 -4.03 33.86
N ARG A 22 -21.27 -5.19 34.11
CA ARG A 22 -19.98 -5.54 33.53
C ARG A 22 -20.18 -5.51 32.02
N ARG A 23 -19.73 -4.42 31.37
CA ARG A 23 -19.87 -4.24 29.92
C ARG A 23 -19.25 -5.45 29.25
N LYS A 24 -20.04 -6.13 28.41
CA LYS A 24 -19.56 -7.21 27.58
C LYS A 24 -18.43 -6.69 26.67
N ARG A 25 -17.48 -7.58 26.38
CA ARG A 25 -16.32 -7.26 25.56
C ARG A 25 -16.77 -6.70 24.19
N PRO A 26 -16.21 -5.56 23.72
CA PRO A 26 -16.52 -5.06 22.39
C PRO A 26 -16.11 -6.04 21.29
N THR A 27 -16.93 -6.10 20.24
CA THR A 27 -16.64 -6.78 18.99
C THR A 27 -16.44 -5.75 17.89
N VAL A 28 -15.31 -5.82 17.21
CA VAL A 28 -14.90 -4.90 16.15
C VAL A 28 -14.87 -5.65 14.83
N LEU A 29 -15.82 -5.36 13.95
CA LEU A 29 -15.85 -5.88 12.59
C LEU A 29 -15.13 -4.90 11.65
N THR A 30 -14.09 -5.36 10.97
CA THR A 30 -13.42 -4.55 9.94
C THR A 30 -14.15 -4.70 8.62
N TRP A 31 -14.86 -3.65 8.20
CA TRP A 31 -15.66 -3.69 6.99
C TRP A 31 -14.86 -3.20 5.77
N GLY A 32 -14.57 -4.13 4.86
CA GLY A 32 -13.82 -3.86 3.64
C GLY A 32 -14.67 -3.37 2.47
N LEU A 33 -16.00 -3.25 2.64
CA LEU A 33 -16.99 -2.97 1.59
C LEU A 33 -17.16 -4.09 0.55
N GLY A 34 -16.67 -5.30 0.84
CA GLY A 34 -16.78 -6.47 -0.03
C GLY A 34 -17.81 -7.47 0.48
N ALA A 35 -18.11 -8.49 -0.32
CA ALA A 35 -19.07 -9.53 0.00
C ALA A 35 -18.80 -10.23 1.36
N ASP A 36 -17.54 -10.59 1.65
CA ASP A 36 -17.18 -11.35 2.86
C ASP A 36 -17.54 -10.59 4.15
N SER A 37 -16.99 -9.40 4.34
CA SER A 37 -17.29 -8.57 5.51
C SER A 37 -18.75 -8.10 5.55
N THR A 38 -19.45 -8.07 4.42
CA THR A 38 -20.89 -7.73 4.37
C THR A 38 -21.74 -8.92 4.79
N ALA A 39 -21.37 -10.15 4.40
CA ALA A 39 -22.01 -11.37 4.88
C ALA A 39 -21.91 -11.48 6.41
N GLU A 40 -20.76 -11.16 7.01
CA GLU A 40 -20.61 -11.12 8.47
C GLU A 40 -21.54 -10.11 9.15
N ILE A 41 -21.69 -8.91 8.56
CA ILE A 41 -22.66 -7.93 9.04
C ILE A 41 -24.06 -8.52 9.01
N LEU A 42 -24.47 -9.13 7.89
CA LEU A 42 -25.79 -9.74 7.74
C LEU A 42 -26.03 -10.91 8.70
N MET A 43 -25.03 -11.77 8.89
CA MET A 43 -25.08 -12.86 9.87
C MET A 43 -25.34 -12.31 11.27
N PHE A 44 -24.60 -11.26 11.66
CA PHE A 44 -24.79 -10.62 12.96
C PHE A 44 -26.19 -10.02 13.07
N LEU A 45 -26.63 -9.23 12.09
CA LEU A 45 -27.97 -8.60 12.11
C LEU A 45 -29.10 -9.64 12.15
N ASN A 46 -28.93 -10.80 11.53
CA ASN A 46 -29.93 -11.86 11.51
C ASN A 46 -30.02 -12.61 12.84
N ASP A 47 -28.89 -12.88 13.50
CA ASP A 47 -28.88 -13.53 14.82
C ASP A 47 -27.69 -13.04 15.69
N PRO A 48 -27.83 -11.90 16.40
CA PRO A 48 -26.77 -11.37 17.25
C PRO A 48 -26.30 -12.37 18.29
N VAL A 49 -27.24 -13.06 18.92
CA VAL A 49 -26.98 -13.89 20.10
C VAL A 49 -26.21 -15.15 19.71
N ALA A 50 -26.54 -15.78 18.57
CA ALA A 50 -25.78 -16.91 18.04
C ALA A 50 -24.30 -16.56 17.74
N HIS A 51 -24.03 -15.28 17.45
CA HIS A 51 -22.67 -14.78 17.23
C HIS A 51 -22.02 -14.15 18.48
N GLY A 52 -22.65 -14.35 19.64
CA GLY A 52 -22.15 -13.88 20.92
C GLY A 52 -22.13 -12.35 21.02
N LEU A 53 -23.05 -11.65 20.37
CA LEU A 53 -23.29 -10.20 20.50
C LEU A 53 -24.47 -9.93 21.45
N GLU A 54 -24.59 -8.69 21.91
CA GLU A 54 -25.80 -8.23 22.61
C GLU A 54 -26.98 -8.15 21.63
N PRO A 55 -28.22 -8.46 22.07
CA PRO A 55 -29.41 -8.37 21.20
C PRO A 55 -29.64 -7.00 20.56
N ASP A 56 -29.12 -5.93 21.18
CA ASP A 56 -29.24 -4.55 20.71
C ASP A 56 -28.01 -4.04 19.94
N MET A 57 -27.03 -4.92 19.67
CA MET A 57 -25.77 -4.59 19.00
C MET A 57 -24.94 -3.50 19.69
N SER A 58 -25.17 -3.27 20.99
CA SER A 58 -24.47 -2.21 21.72
C SER A 58 -22.96 -2.49 21.85
N ASP A 59 -22.57 -3.76 21.82
CA ASP A 59 -21.19 -4.27 21.86
C ASP A 59 -20.54 -4.43 20.48
N LEU A 60 -21.26 -4.18 19.37
CA LEU A 60 -20.71 -4.22 18.02
C LEU A 60 -20.27 -2.82 17.54
N VAL A 61 -19.02 -2.74 17.09
CA VAL A 61 -18.47 -1.61 16.34
C VAL A 61 -18.03 -2.10 14.97
N ILE A 62 -18.57 -1.48 13.92
CA ILE A 62 -18.06 -1.66 12.56
C ILE A 62 -17.06 -0.54 12.29
N VAL A 63 -15.87 -0.89 11.82
CA VAL A 63 -14.85 0.08 11.42
C VAL A 63 -14.46 -0.09 9.96
N HIS A 64 -14.40 1.01 9.23
CA HIS A 64 -13.98 1.06 7.84
C HIS A 64 -12.76 1.98 7.69
N ALA A 65 -11.67 1.43 7.13
CA ALA A 65 -10.48 2.20 6.76
C ALA A 65 -10.62 2.73 5.32
N VAL A 66 -10.90 4.03 5.21
CA VAL A 66 -11.09 4.75 3.94
C VAL A 66 -9.71 4.99 3.31
N THR A 67 -9.43 4.33 2.19
CA THR A 67 -8.15 4.51 1.48
C THR A 67 -8.18 5.66 0.49
N GLY A 68 -9.36 6.05 0.00
CA GLY A 68 -9.54 7.18 -0.91
C GLY A 68 -9.70 6.81 -2.39
N ASP A 69 -9.61 5.51 -2.68
CA ASP A 69 -9.44 4.98 -4.04
C ASP A 69 -10.24 3.69 -4.27
N GLU A 70 -11.25 3.45 -3.44
CA GLU A 70 -12.29 2.44 -3.68
C GLU A 70 -13.08 2.78 -4.96
N PHE A 71 -13.56 1.75 -5.67
CA PHE A 71 -14.45 1.97 -6.81
C PHE A 71 -15.77 2.61 -6.38
N SER A 72 -16.28 3.53 -7.20
CA SER A 72 -17.53 4.25 -6.92
C SER A 72 -18.76 3.34 -6.77
N ASP A 73 -18.81 2.24 -7.51
CA ASP A 73 -19.87 1.23 -7.35
C ASP A 73 -19.83 0.56 -5.96
N SER A 74 -18.65 0.17 -5.44
CA SER A 74 -18.46 -0.37 -4.09
C SER A 74 -18.99 0.59 -3.02
N LEU A 75 -18.77 1.89 -3.21
CA LEU A 75 -19.30 2.92 -2.31
C LEU A 75 -20.82 3.04 -2.43
N SER A 76 -21.36 3.00 -3.66
CA SER A 76 -22.81 3.01 -3.92
C SER A 76 -23.53 1.81 -3.29
N PHE A 77 -22.98 0.60 -3.39
CA PHE A 77 -23.52 -0.59 -2.73
C PHE A 77 -23.61 -0.41 -1.21
N ALA A 78 -22.53 0.07 -0.59
CA ALA A 78 -22.50 0.35 0.84
C ALA A 78 -23.60 1.33 1.26
N ASP A 79 -23.72 2.45 0.54
CA ASP A 79 -24.71 3.50 0.82
C ASP A 79 -26.16 3.03 0.66
N ARG A 80 -26.44 2.33 -0.45
CA ARG A 80 -27.81 1.91 -0.80
C ARG A 80 -28.29 0.72 0.02
N LEU A 81 -27.42 -0.28 0.24
CA LEU A 81 -27.85 -1.58 0.74
C LEU A 81 -27.50 -1.80 2.20
N VAL A 82 -26.29 -1.40 2.63
CA VAL A 82 -25.78 -1.77 3.97
C VAL A 82 -26.04 -0.69 5.01
N LEU A 83 -25.79 0.58 4.70
CA LEU A 83 -26.00 1.67 5.67
C LEU A 83 -27.45 1.76 6.20
N PRO A 84 -28.51 1.57 5.39
CA PRO A 84 -29.88 1.55 5.91
C PRO A 84 -30.10 0.50 7.00
N LEU A 85 -29.51 -0.68 6.84
CA LEU A 85 -29.58 -1.76 7.84
C LEU A 85 -28.85 -1.36 9.12
N LEU A 86 -27.63 -0.82 9.01
CA LEU A 86 -26.86 -0.35 10.17
C LEU A 86 -27.60 0.73 10.96
N ARG A 87 -28.27 1.67 10.26
CA ARG A 87 -29.10 2.69 10.90
C ARG A 87 -30.31 2.10 11.62
N ALA A 88 -31.02 1.16 10.98
CA ALA A 88 -32.19 0.52 11.56
C ALA A 88 -31.86 -0.20 12.88
N TRP A 89 -30.71 -0.89 12.89
CA TRP A 89 -30.19 -1.60 14.07
C TRP A 89 -29.35 -0.71 15.01
N ARG A 90 -29.16 0.56 14.68
CA ARG A 90 -28.31 1.52 15.42
C ARG A 90 -26.89 1.01 15.69
N VAL A 91 -26.34 0.22 14.77
CA VAL A 91 -24.96 -0.28 14.84
C VAL A 91 -24.01 0.90 14.66
N ARG A 92 -22.97 0.98 15.52
CA ARG A 92 -21.96 2.02 15.43
C ARG A 92 -21.04 1.73 14.23
N LEU A 93 -20.98 2.65 13.28
CA LEU A 93 -20.00 2.66 12.19
C LEU A 93 -18.99 3.78 12.43
N VAL A 94 -17.71 3.43 12.39
CA VAL A 94 -16.58 4.38 12.46
C VAL A 94 -15.81 4.34 11.15
N GLN A 95 -15.62 5.50 10.53
CA GLN A 95 -14.89 5.64 9.28
C GLN A 95 -13.60 6.41 9.53
N VAL A 96 -12.46 5.75 9.31
CA VAL A 96 -11.13 6.28 9.65
C VAL A 96 -10.22 6.33 8.43
N CYS A 97 -9.33 7.31 8.38
CA CYS A 97 -8.40 7.49 7.28
C CYS A 97 -7.07 8.08 7.75
N ARG A 98 -6.09 8.14 6.83
CA ARG A 98 -4.84 8.87 7.06
C ARG A 98 -5.13 10.37 7.17
N GLY A 99 -4.62 11.01 8.22
CA GLY A 99 -4.66 12.47 8.37
C GLY A 99 -3.70 13.21 7.44
N GLY A 100 -2.65 12.53 6.97
CA GLY A 100 -1.65 13.10 6.07
C GLY A 100 -0.56 12.11 5.61
N PRO A 101 0.45 12.60 4.87
CA PRO A 101 1.56 11.79 4.37
C PRO A 101 2.45 11.22 5.49
N ARG A 102 2.48 11.82 6.68
CA ARG A 102 3.36 11.41 7.79
C ARG A 102 2.55 10.78 8.92
N ASP A 103 3.17 9.88 9.67
CA ASP A 103 2.53 9.27 10.84
C ASP A 103 2.21 10.31 11.92
N ALA A 104 2.98 11.40 11.97
CA ALA A 104 2.73 12.55 12.84
C ALA A 104 1.46 13.33 12.47
N ASP A 105 0.95 13.18 11.24
CA ASP A 105 -0.32 13.77 10.81
C ASP A 105 -1.52 12.92 11.30
N GLY A 106 -1.25 11.76 11.91
CA GLY A 106 -2.24 10.97 12.64
C GLY A 106 -3.28 10.24 11.79
N VAL A 107 -4.30 9.77 12.49
CA VAL A 107 -5.53 9.20 11.92
C VAL A 107 -6.65 10.21 12.07
N LEU A 108 -7.48 10.36 11.05
CA LEU A 108 -8.70 11.18 11.08
C LEU A 108 -9.93 10.28 11.08
N VAL A 109 -10.77 10.44 12.09
CA VAL A 109 -12.14 9.91 12.14
C VAL A 109 -13.03 10.84 11.33
N LEU A 110 -13.51 10.36 10.18
CA LEU A 110 -14.37 11.09 9.25
C LEU A 110 -15.82 11.10 9.73
N ASP A 111 -16.28 9.97 10.28
CA ASP A 111 -17.60 9.79 10.86
C ASP A 111 -17.54 8.71 11.95
N ASP A 112 -18.34 8.89 13.01
CA ASP A 112 -18.49 7.95 14.12
C ASP A 112 -19.95 8.04 14.58
N SER A 113 -20.79 7.15 14.07
CA SER A 113 -22.23 7.31 14.13
C SER A 113 -22.95 5.98 14.27
N ARG A 114 -24.06 5.99 15.03
CA ARG A 114 -25.07 4.92 15.05
C ARG A 114 -26.20 5.16 14.04
N ALA A 115 -26.11 6.24 13.27
CA ALA A 115 -27.03 6.57 12.19
C ALA A 115 -26.26 7.00 10.92
N PRO A 116 -25.32 6.16 10.41
CA PRO A 116 -24.46 6.54 9.29
C PRO A 116 -25.27 6.85 8.02
N ARG A 117 -24.98 8.00 7.39
CA ARG A 117 -25.72 8.49 6.21
C ARG A 117 -24.99 8.27 4.89
N ARG A 118 -23.67 8.15 4.93
CA ARG A 118 -22.82 7.98 3.75
C ARG A 118 -21.56 7.23 4.10
N ILE A 119 -21.03 6.49 3.14
CA ILE A 119 -19.67 6.00 3.15
C ILE A 119 -18.76 7.09 2.57
N HIS A 120 -17.66 7.38 3.24
CA HIS A 120 -16.72 8.39 2.80
C HIS A 120 -15.82 7.82 1.71
N ALA A 121 -15.87 8.44 0.52
CA ALA A 121 -15.03 8.04 -0.60
C ALA A 121 -13.54 8.35 -0.38
N ALA A 122 -13.22 9.34 0.45
CA ALA A 122 -11.84 9.76 0.72
C ALA A 122 -11.70 10.57 2.01
N GLY A 123 -10.51 10.48 2.60
CA GLY A 123 -9.99 11.43 3.57
C GLY A 123 -9.08 12.50 2.93
N PRO A 124 -8.33 13.27 3.75
CA PRO A 124 -7.44 14.33 3.28
C PRO A 124 -6.17 13.79 2.58
N TRP A 125 -5.81 12.53 2.80
CA TRP A 125 -4.66 11.89 2.17
C TRP A 125 -5.01 10.50 1.65
N ARG A 126 -5.04 10.35 0.32
CA ARG A 126 -5.40 9.09 -0.34
C ARG A 126 -4.18 8.21 -0.60
N LEU A 127 -4.42 6.94 -0.88
CA LEU A 127 -3.36 6.04 -1.33
C LEU A 127 -2.78 6.52 -2.68
N SER A 128 -3.61 6.99 -3.59
CA SER A 128 -3.17 7.55 -4.87
C SER A 128 -2.33 8.82 -4.71
N ASP A 129 -2.59 9.66 -3.72
CA ASP A 129 -1.75 10.84 -3.41
C ASP A 129 -0.34 10.40 -3.00
N GLU A 130 -0.25 9.44 -2.07
CA GLU A 130 1.02 8.85 -1.65
C GLU A 130 1.81 8.30 -2.83
N LEU A 131 1.16 7.53 -3.69
CA LEU A 131 1.79 6.85 -4.81
C LEU A 131 2.24 7.83 -5.90
N ARG A 132 1.41 8.83 -6.23
CA ARG A 132 1.74 9.90 -7.19
C ARG A 132 2.87 10.79 -6.68
N THR A 133 2.77 11.27 -5.45
CA THR A 133 3.83 12.09 -4.83
C THR A 133 5.14 11.30 -4.73
N ALA A 134 5.08 10.00 -4.45
CA ALA A 134 6.24 9.13 -4.46
C ALA A 134 6.70 8.73 -5.88
N GLY A 135 5.90 8.95 -6.92
CA GLY A 135 6.18 8.49 -8.29
C GLY A 135 6.39 6.98 -8.34
N THR A 136 5.47 6.23 -7.74
CA THR A 136 5.52 4.76 -7.62
C THR A 136 4.13 4.15 -7.77
N VAL A 137 4.06 2.85 -8.04
CA VAL A 137 2.85 2.03 -7.95
C VAL A 137 2.81 1.21 -6.65
N PRO A 138 1.68 0.59 -6.26
CA PRO A 138 1.68 -0.36 -5.15
C PRO A 138 2.65 -1.50 -5.44
N MET A 139 3.57 -1.74 -4.52
CA MET A 139 4.68 -2.66 -4.77
C MET A 139 4.25 -4.13 -4.68
N LEU A 140 4.54 -4.90 -5.74
CA LEU A 140 4.48 -6.36 -5.75
C LEU A 140 5.82 -7.03 -5.39
N ALA A 141 6.95 -6.37 -5.68
CA ALA A 141 8.29 -6.96 -5.79
C ALA A 141 8.88 -7.58 -4.50
N SER A 142 8.23 -7.45 -3.35
CA SER A 142 8.68 -8.05 -2.08
C SER A 142 7.64 -8.94 -1.41
N GLY A 143 6.50 -9.20 -2.06
CA GLY A 143 5.35 -9.90 -1.45
C GLY A 143 4.73 -9.13 -0.27
N GLN A 144 5.20 -7.93 0.04
CA GLN A 144 4.70 -7.10 1.14
C GLN A 144 3.61 -6.15 0.65
N ARG A 145 2.42 -6.26 1.24
CA ARG A 145 1.27 -5.38 0.98
C ARG A 145 1.43 -4.05 1.73
N ARG A 146 2.48 -3.28 1.42
CA ARG A 146 2.81 -2.04 2.14
C ARG A 146 1.69 -1.00 2.12
N CYS A 147 0.96 -0.89 1.00
CA CYS A 147 -0.22 -0.03 0.91
C CYS A 147 -1.27 -0.43 1.97
N SER A 148 -1.60 -1.72 2.06
CA SER A 148 -2.54 -2.25 3.06
C SER A 148 -2.05 -2.04 4.49
N ILE A 149 -0.76 -2.26 4.75
CA ILE A 149 -0.19 -2.06 6.10
C ILE A 149 -0.31 -0.58 6.50
N ARG A 150 0.02 0.35 5.61
CA ARG A 150 0.07 1.78 5.95
C ARG A 150 -1.30 2.48 5.95
N PHE A 151 -2.18 2.11 5.03
CA PHE A 151 -3.49 2.75 4.85
C PHE A 151 -4.66 2.02 5.51
N LYS A 152 -4.48 0.74 5.88
CA LYS A 152 -5.49 -0.03 6.62
C LYS A 152 -4.98 -0.44 7.99
N GLY A 153 -3.94 -1.28 8.06
CA GLY A 153 -3.42 -1.83 9.32
C GLY A 153 -3.08 -0.74 10.34
N TRP A 154 -2.12 0.13 10.01
CA TRP A 154 -1.68 1.23 10.88
C TRP A 154 -2.83 2.17 11.28
N VAL A 155 -3.77 2.44 10.38
CA VAL A 155 -4.92 3.32 10.64
C VAL A 155 -5.87 2.67 11.65
N LEU A 156 -6.22 1.40 11.43
CA LEU A 156 -7.09 0.62 12.31
C LEU A 156 -6.46 0.39 13.68
N ASP A 157 -5.17 0.03 13.72
CA ASP A 157 -4.42 -0.21 14.96
C ASP A 157 -4.30 1.08 15.78
N THR A 158 -3.99 2.21 15.13
CA THR A 158 -3.93 3.52 15.80
C THR A 158 -5.30 3.89 16.36
N TRP A 159 -6.38 3.77 15.58
CA TRP A 159 -7.72 4.05 16.08
C TRP A 159 -8.11 3.13 17.24
N ALA A 160 -7.88 1.82 17.12
CA ALA A 160 -8.22 0.85 18.16
C ALA A 160 -7.45 1.11 19.47
N ALA A 161 -6.17 1.52 19.39
CA ALA A 161 -5.39 1.90 20.56
C ALA A 161 -5.98 3.11 21.31
N HIS A 162 -6.54 4.09 20.60
CA HIS A 162 -7.24 5.23 21.21
C HIS A 162 -8.62 4.87 21.72
N GLU A 163 -9.35 4.02 21.01
CA GLU A 163 -10.73 3.66 21.34
C GLU A 163 -10.82 2.73 22.55
N PHE A 164 -9.96 1.71 22.62
CA PHE A 164 -10.02 0.67 23.64
C PHE A 164 -8.94 0.81 24.72
N GLY A 165 -7.85 1.55 24.45
CA GLY A 165 -6.75 1.67 25.39
C GLY A 165 -6.20 0.30 25.83
N THR A 166 -6.43 -0.05 27.09
CA THR A 166 -6.03 -1.33 27.68
C THR A 166 -7.11 -2.40 27.63
N GLU A 167 -8.34 -2.07 27.24
CA GLU A 167 -9.42 -3.05 27.11
C GLU A 167 -9.12 -4.05 25.98
N THR A 168 -9.42 -5.32 26.22
CA THR A 168 -9.36 -6.37 25.19
C THR A 168 -10.61 -6.30 24.33
N PHE A 169 -10.48 -6.51 23.02
CA PHE A 169 -11.63 -6.59 22.11
C PHE A 169 -11.57 -7.83 21.20
N ARG A 170 -12.72 -8.24 20.65
CA ARG A 170 -12.81 -9.25 19.60
C ARG A 170 -12.64 -8.57 18.25
N ARG A 171 -11.74 -9.04 17.37
CA ARG A 171 -11.61 -8.51 16.00
C ARG A 171 -12.15 -9.52 15.01
N VAL A 172 -13.19 -9.13 14.28
CA VAL A 172 -13.79 -9.90 13.19
C VAL A 172 -13.20 -9.44 11.87
N ILE A 173 -12.67 -10.38 11.09
CA ILE A 173 -12.15 -10.18 9.73
C ILE A 173 -12.81 -11.18 8.79
N GLY A 174 -13.39 -10.67 7.69
CA GLY A 174 -14.03 -11.46 6.64
C GLY A 174 -13.09 -12.32 5.81
N TYR A 175 -12.53 -13.37 6.41
CA TYR A 175 -11.90 -14.49 5.72
C TYR A 175 -12.91 -15.62 5.58
N HIS A 176 -13.12 -16.10 4.35
CA HIS A 176 -14.00 -17.22 4.06
C HIS A 176 -13.26 -18.57 4.15
N ALA A 177 -13.97 -19.70 4.03
CA ALA A 177 -13.43 -21.05 4.25
C ALA A 177 -12.16 -21.36 3.43
N ASP A 178 -12.09 -20.89 2.18
CA ASP A 178 -10.93 -21.07 1.29
C ASP A 178 -9.70 -20.22 1.69
N GLU A 179 -9.86 -19.28 2.64
CA GLU A 179 -8.82 -18.37 3.10
C GLU A 179 -8.24 -18.74 4.48
N THR A 180 -8.41 -19.99 4.92
CA THR A 180 -7.92 -20.47 6.22
C THR A 180 -6.44 -20.19 6.47
N GLY A 181 -5.58 -20.27 5.43
CA GLY A 181 -4.18 -19.90 5.54
C GLY A 181 -3.93 -18.43 5.90
N ARG A 182 -4.81 -17.51 5.50
CA ARG A 182 -4.76 -16.09 5.90
C ARG A 182 -5.18 -15.91 7.36
N ALA A 183 -6.20 -16.64 7.80
CA ALA A 183 -6.66 -16.63 9.19
C ALA A 183 -5.57 -17.14 10.14
N LEU A 184 -4.91 -18.26 9.82
CA LEU A 184 -3.80 -18.79 10.63
C LEU A 184 -2.65 -17.78 10.75
N LYS A 185 -2.30 -17.12 9.65
CA LYS A 185 -1.27 -16.09 9.64
C LYS A 185 -1.66 -14.86 10.47
N ASP A 186 -2.92 -14.42 10.37
CA ASP A 186 -3.44 -13.29 11.14
C ASP A 186 -3.42 -13.60 12.65
N SER A 187 -3.88 -14.79 13.04
CA SER A 187 -3.82 -15.25 14.43
C SER A 187 -2.40 -15.32 14.96
N ALA A 188 -1.45 -15.90 14.21
CA ALA A 188 -0.05 -15.98 14.63
C ALA A 188 0.56 -14.58 14.85
N ILE A 189 0.29 -13.62 13.95
CA ILE A 189 0.73 -12.23 14.12
C ILE A 189 0.10 -11.62 15.37
N GLN A 190 -1.19 -11.87 15.60
CA GLN A 190 -1.88 -11.33 16.78
C GLN A 190 -1.35 -11.93 18.09
N ASP A 191 -0.99 -13.20 18.10
CA ASP A 191 -0.39 -13.88 19.26
C ASP A 191 1.00 -13.30 19.62
N GLU A 192 1.82 -13.00 18.59
CA GLU A 192 3.08 -12.28 18.77
C GLU A 192 2.87 -10.89 19.38
N LEU A 193 1.87 -10.15 18.88
CA LEU A 193 1.54 -8.82 19.41
C LEU A 193 1.01 -8.88 20.85
N ASN A 194 0.16 -9.85 21.17
CA ASN A 194 -0.36 -10.07 22.52
C ASN A 194 0.79 -10.42 23.50
N THR A 195 1.70 -11.30 23.07
CA THR A 195 2.87 -11.69 23.86
C THR A 195 3.80 -10.50 24.09
N ALA A 196 4.10 -9.72 23.05
CA ALA A 196 4.93 -8.52 23.17
C ALA A 196 4.33 -7.46 24.11
N ALA A 197 2.99 -7.39 24.19
CA ALA A 197 2.29 -6.49 25.10
C ALA A 197 2.13 -7.04 26.53
N GLY A 198 2.47 -8.30 26.78
CA GLY A 198 2.26 -8.96 28.07
C GLY A 198 0.78 -9.13 28.45
N ARG A 199 -0.15 -8.98 27.49
CA ARG A 199 -1.60 -9.08 27.70
C ARG A 199 -2.32 -9.41 26.40
N ILE A 200 -3.56 -9.88 26.50
CA ILE A 200 -4.43 -10.03 25.33
C ILE A 200 -4.93 -8.64 24.90
N ILE A 201 -4.42 -8.12 23.79
CA ILE A 201 -4.90 -6.86 23.19
C ILE A 201 -6.17 -7.15 22.40
N CYS A 202 -6.10 -8.17 21.54
CA CYS A 202 -7.13 -8.49 20.57
C CYS A 202 -7.20 -10.00 20.37
N GLU A 203 -8.42 -10.52 20.26
CA GLU A 203 -8.70 -11.90 19.88
C GLU A 203 -9.35 -11.93 18.49
N PRO A 204 -8.69 -12.53 17.48
CA PRO A 204 -9.25 -12.70 16.15
C PRO A 204 -10.45 -13.64 16.14
N ASP A 205 -11.44 -13.35 15.31
CA ASP A 205 -12.64 -14.15 15.11
C ASP A 205 -12.99 -14.25 13.62
N TYR A 206 -13.31 -15.46 13.14
CA TYR A 206 -13.56 -15.74 11.72
C TYR A 206 -14.91 -16.47 11.50
N PRO A 207 -16.05 -15.77 11.59
CA PRO A 207 -17.38 -16.36 11.46
C PRO A 207 -17.61 -17.15 10.16
N LEU A 208 -17.16 -16.64 9.01
CA LEU A 208 -17.40 -17.30 7.72
C LEU A 208 -16.66 -18.64 7.60
N ILE A 209 -15.45 -18.76 8.17
CA ILE A 209 -14.72 -20.02 8.24
C ILE A 209 -15.48 -21.01 9.12
N ARG A 210 -15.96 -20.59 10.30
CA ARG A 210 -16.76 -21.47 11.18
C ARG A 210 -18.06 -21.93 10.53
N ALA A 211 -18.69 -21.06 9.73
CA ALA A 211 -19.88 -21.38 8.97
C ALA A 211 -19.60 -22.26 7.73
N GLY A 212 -18.34 -22.60 7.44
CA GLY A 212 -17.96 -23.39 6.26
C GLY A 212 -18.26 -22.69 4.94
N MET A 213 -18.44 -21.37 4.95
CA MET A 213 -18.84 -20.62 3.76
C MET A 213 -17.61 -20.35 2.88
N ALA A 214 -17.52 -21.05 1.75
CA ALA A 214 -16.61 -20.74 0.66
C ALA A 214 -17.08 -19.51 -0.13
N ARG A 215 -16.26 -18.99 -1.06
CA ARG A 215 -16.55 -17.77 -1.83
C ARG A 215 -17.97 -17.73 -2.43
N ALA A 216 -18.35 -18.78 -3.16
CA ALA A 216 -19.64 -18.84 -3.83
C ALA A 216 -20.82 -18.82 -2.84
N ALA A 217 -20.67 -19.45 -1.66
CA ALA A 217 -21.68 -19.43 -0.61
C ALA A 217 -21.82 -18.04 0.02
N VAL A 218 -20.71 -17.32 0.22
CA VAL A 218 -20.72 -15.92 0.68
C VAL A 218 -21.46 -15.04 -0.31
N GLU A 219 -21.13 -15.13 -1.60
CA GLU A 219 -21.77 -14.31 -2.63
C GLU A 219 -23.26 -14.61 -2.76
N ARG A 220 -23.64 -15.89 -2.72
CA ARG A 220 -25.05 -16.31 -2.70
C ARG A 220 -25.78 -15.76 -1.48
N TYR A 221 -25.19 -15.88 -0.28
CA TYR A 221 -25.80 -15.39 0.94
C TYR A 221 -26.06 -13.88 0.90
N VAL A 222 -25.10 -13.10 0.39
CA VAL A 222 -25.28 -11.66 0.22
C VAL A 222 -26.38 -11.36 -0.79
N LEU A 223 -26.40 -12.05 -1.93
CA LEU A 223 -27.46 -11.89 -2.95
C LEU A 223 -28.84 -12.20 -2.37
N ASP A 224 -28.98 -13.30 -1.65
CA ASP A 224 -30.27 -13.74 -1.11
C ASP A 224 -30.81 -12.75 -0.05
N ASN A 225 -29.92 -12.09 0.71
CA ASN A 225 -30.31 -11.13 1.74
C ASN A 225 -30.51 -9.70 1.21
N LEU A 226 -29.78 -9.28 0.16
CA LEU A 226 -29.78 -7.89 -0.33
C LEU A 226 -30.42 -7.72 -1.71
N GLY A 227 -30.69 -8.81 -2.43
CA GLY A 227 -31.21 -8.79 -3.80
C GLY A 227 -30.21 -8.36 -4.87
N GLU A 228 -28.95 -8.09 -4.50
CA GLU A 228 -27.92 -7.61 -5.43
C GLU A 228 -26.57 -8.29 -5.14
N MET A 229 -25.85 -8.68 -6.19
CA MET A 229 -24.50 -9.24 -6.07
C MET A 229 -23.51 -8.11 -5.72
N ILE A 230 -22.73 -8.30 -4.66
CA ILE A 230 -21.66 -7.36 -4.29
C ILE A 230 -20.33 -7.89 -4.84
N LEU A 231 -19.71 -7.12 -5.73
CA LEU A 231 -18.38 -7.43 -6.27
C LEU A 231 -17.32 -7.36 -5.15
N LYS A 232 -16.20 -8.07 -5.34
CA LYS A 232 -15.05 -7.95 -4.44
C LYS A 232 -14.60 -6.49 -4.36
N SER A 233 -14.36 -6.01 -3.14
CA SER A 233 -13.87 -4.66 -2.91
C SER A 233 -12.35 -4.61 -2.92
N HIS A 234 -11.82 -3.61 -3.62
CA HIS A 234 -10.41 -3.27 -3.62
C HIS A 234 -10.24 -1.85 -4.15
N CYS A 235 -9.06 -1.26 -3.93
CA CYS A 235 -8.72 0.01 -4.56
C CYS A 235 -8.63 -0.16 -6.09
N THR A 236 -8.91 0.91 -6.83
CA THR A 236 -8.86 0.94 -8.30
C THR A 236 -7.47 0.58 -8.83
N MET A 237 -6.40 0.93 -8.11
CA MET A 237 -5.02 0.61 -8.48
C MET A 237 -4.46 -0.67 -7.84
N CYS A 238 -5.29 -1.58 -7.32
CA CYS A 238 -4.78 -2.76 -6.63
C CYS A 238 -4.08 -3.71 -7.64
N PRO A 239 -2.77 -4.00 -7.51
CA PRO A 239 -2.10 -4.94 -8.41
C PRO A 239 -2.41 -6.39 -8.06
N PHE A 240 -3.03 -6.64 -6.89
CA PHE A 240 -3.47 -7.95 -6.44
C PHE A 240 -4.86 -8.30 -6.98
N THR A 241 -5.31 -7.65 -8.05
CA THR A 241 -6.60 -7.98 -8.67
C THR A 241 -6.68 -9.47 -8.99
N GLY A 242 -5.64 -10.14 -9.51
CA GLY A 242 -5.68 -11.61 -9.70
C GLY A 242 -5.87 -12.48 -8.44
N VAL A 243 -5.73 -11.92 -7.23
CA VAL A 243 -6.08 -12.57 -5.95
C VAL A 243 -7.42 -12.04 -5.40
N CYS A 244 -7.75 -10.79 -5.69
CA CYS A 244 -8.95 -10.09 -5.25
C CYS A 244 -10.13 -10.23 -6.23
N SER A 245 -9.92 -10.68 -7.46
CA SER A 245 -10.86 -10.79 -8.58
C SER A 245 -10.17 -11.56 -9.73
N SER A 246 -10.86 -11.82 -10.84
CA SER A 246 -10.18 -12.28 -12.07
C SER A 246 -9.68 -11.07 -12.86
N ARG A 247 -8.71 -11.29 -13.76
CA ARG A 247 -8.27 -10.25 -14.72
C ARG A 247 -9.48 -9.70 -15.48
N ASP A 248 -10.31 -10.58 -16.03
CA ASP A 248 -11.45 -10.22 -16.86
C ASP A 248 -12.47 -9.36 -16.12
N LEU A 249 -12.82 -9.73 -14.88
CA LEU A 249 -13.75 -8.97 -14.04
C LEU A 249 -13.16 -7.60 -13.65
N TYR A 250 -11.86 -7.53 -13.42
CA TYR A 250 -11.20 -6.26 -13.13
C TYR A 250 -11.21 -5.34 -14.35
N GLU A 251 -10.86 -5.84 -15.54
CA GLU A 251 -10.92 -5.05 -16.77
C GLU A 251 -12.35 -4.63 -17.13
N GLU A 252 -13.33 -5.50 -16.91
CA GLU A 252 -14.75 -5.15 -17.05
C GLU A 252 -15.14 -3.99 -16.15
N ARG A 253 -14.72 -4.02 -14.89
CA ARG A 253 -14.97 -2.93 -13.94
C ARG A 253 -14.25 -1.64 -14.34
N LEU A 254 -13.03 -1.73 -14.88
CA LEU A 254 -12.34 -0.55 -15.43
C LEU A 254 -13.08 0.05 -16.62
N ARG A 255 -13.65 -0.79 -17.50
CA ARG A 255 -14.50 -0.33 -18.62
C ARG A 255 -15.77 0.37 -18.14
N ALA A 256 -16.36 -0.11 -17.05
CA ALA A 256 -17.52 0.54 -16.43
C ALA A 256 -17.17 1.90 -15.78
N HIS A 257 -15.90 2.10 -15.40
CA HIS A 257 -15.43 3.31 -14.70
C HIS A 257 -14.20 3.94 -15.38
N PRO A 258 -14.31 4.43 -16.64
CA PRO A 258 -13.16 4.83 -17.45
C PRO A 258 -12.37 6.01 -16.85
N ALA A 259 -13.05 6.93 -16.15
CA ALA A 259 -12.37 8.04 -15.46
C ALA A 259 -11.56 7.58 -14.23
N GLU A 260 -12.01 6.53 -13.52
CA GLU A 260 -11.21 5.91 -12.46
C GLU A 260 -10.01 5.17 -13.04
N ALA A 261 -10.22 4.42 -14.12
CA ALA A 261 -9.16 3.70 -14.82
C ALA A 261 -8.07 4.63 -15.38
N ALA A 262 -8.46 5.76 -15.97
CA ALA A 262 -7.52 6.79 -16.46
C ALA A 262 -6.59 7.30 -15.34
N ARG A 263 -7.12 7.51 -14.12
CA ARG A 263 -6.31 7.93 -12.97
C ARG A 263 -5.28 6.89 -12.57
N VAL A 264 -5.62 5.60 -12.65
CA VAL A 264 -4.69 4.48 -12.37
C VAL A 264 -3.60 4.42 -13.44
N LEU A 265 -3.98 4.52 -14.71
CA LEU A 265 -3.03 4.56 -15.83
C LEU A 265 -2.08 5.73 -15.73
N ARG A 266 -2.55 6.93 -15.36
CA ARG A 266 -1.68 8.09 -15.11
C ARG A 266 -0.73 7.86 -13.95
N MET A 267 -1.18 7.24 -12.85
CA MET A 267 -0.30 6.88 -11.73
C MET A 267 0.82 5.93 -12.20
N GLU A 268 0.49 4.90 -12.98
CA GLU A 268 1.47 3.98 -13.55
C GLU A 268 2.40 4.69 -14.54
N TYR A 269 1.87 5.57 -15.40
CA TYR A 269 2.66 6.36 -16.36
C TYR A 269 3.72 7.21 -15.66
N ILE A 270 3.38 7.89 -14.57
CA ILE A 270 4.33 8.66 -13.75
C ILE A 270 5.41 7.71 -13.18
N SER A 271 5.01 6.56 -12.64
CA SER A 271 5.94 5.58 -12.08
C SER A 271 6.91 5.06 -13.14
N LEU A 272 6.41 4.71 -14.32
CA LEU A 272 7.20 4.27 -15.46
C LEU A 272 8.14 5.37 -15.91
N ALA A 273 7.68 6.62 -16.07
CA ALA A 273 8.53 7.74 -16.48
C ALA A 273 9.78 7.87 -15.59
N LEU A 274 9.64 7.77 -14.27
CA LEU A 274 10.76 7.84 -13.33
C LEU A 274 11.56 6.53 -13.22
N ASN A 275 10.97 5.40 -13.59
CA ASN A 275 11.62 4.09 -13.56
C ASN A 275 10.89 3.09 -14.48
N GLU A 276 11.47 2.81 -15.64
CA GLU A 276 10.93 1.88 -16.63
C GLU A 276 10.57 0.49 -16.05
N ARG A 277 11.29 0.05 -15.01
CA ARG A 277 11.10 -1.24 -14.36
C ARG A 277 10.00 -1.24 -13.28
N MET A 278 9.21 -0.16 -13.14
CA MET A 278 8.22 0.03 -12.06
C MET A 278 6.79 0.14 -12.60
N SER A 279 6.37 -0.89 -13.32
CA SER A 279 4.98 -1.13 -13.71
C SER A 279 4.13 -1.69 -12.57
N LEU A 280 2.81 -1.58 -12.70
CA LEU A 280 1.82 -2.06 -11.74
C LEU A 280 1.93 -3.56 -11.48
N TYR A 281 2.24 -4.35 -12.52
CA TYR A 281 2.39 -5.80 -12.42
C TYR A 281 3.84 -6.28 -12.46
N GLY A 282 4.81 -5.37 -12.27
CA GLY A 282 6.22 -5.68 -12.22
C GLY A 282 6.71 -6.42 -13.50
N PRO A 283 7.40 -7.57 -13.38
CA PRO A 283 7.88 -8.31 -14.55
C PRO A 283 6.78 -8.74 -15.52
N SER A 284 5.51 -8.81 -15.07
CA SER A 284 4.36 -9.21 -15.89
C SER A 284 3.71 -8.06 -16.68
N GLY A 285 4.45 -6.96 -16.90
CA GLY A 285 4.04 -5.85 -17.77
C GLY A 285 3.28 -4.73 -17.06
N SER A 286 2.85 -3.74 -17.85
CA SER A 286 2.05 -2.61 -17.39
C SER A 286 0.54 -2.86 -17.49
N LEU A 287 -0.26 -2.10 -16.74
CA LEU A 287 -1.72 -2.09 -16.92
C LEU A 287 -2.08 -1.59 -18.32
N HIS A 288 -1.37 -0.57 -18.80
CA HIS A 288 -1.59 -0.07 -20.16
C HIS A 288 -1.41 -1.17 -21.23
N GLN A 289 -0.32 -1.94 -21.17
CA GLN A 289 -0.08 -3.05 -22.10
C GLN A 289 -1.21 -4.08 -22.05
N ARG A 290 -1.63 -4.47 -20.85
CA ARG A 290 -2.71 -5.44 -20.67
C ARG A 290 -4.04 -4.97 -21.23
N LEU A 291 -4.40 -3.70 -21.00
CA LEU A 291 -5.64 -3.16 -21.53
C LEU A 291 -5.60 -3.05 -23.06
N ALA A 292 -4.44 -2.74 -23.64
CA ALA A 292 -4.27 -2.65 -25.09
C ALA A 292 -4.38 -3.99 -25.82
N GLU A 293 -4.30 -5.14 -25.12
CA GLU A 293 -4.50 -6.48 -25.70
C GLU A 293 -5.93 -6.72 -26.18
N ASP A 294 -6.92 -5.99 -25.63
CA ASP A 294 -8.35 -6.15 -25.94
C ASP A 294 -8.97 -4.83 -26.41
N GLY A 295 -9.46 -4.81 -27.66
CA GLY A 295 -10.11 -3.64 -28.26
C GLY A 295 -11.33 -3.11 -27.49
N ARG A 296 -11.98 -3.93 -26.66
CA ARG A 296 -13.09 -3.50 -25.78
C ARG A 296 -12.64 -2.46 -24.74
N ASN A 297 -11.35 -2.39 -24.43
CA ASN A 297 -10.79 -1.41 -23.50
C ASN A 297 -10.53 -0.04 -24.14
N ARG A 298 -10.89 0.16 -25.43
CA ARG A 298 -10.68 1.43 -26.13
C ARG A 298 -11.21 2.67 -25.38
N PRO A 299 -12.43 2.68 -24.81
CA PRO A 299 -12.92 3.83 -24.04
C PRO A 299 -12.05 4.18 -22.82
N VAL A 300 -11.42 3.18 -22.19
CA VAL A 300 -10.50 3.40 -21.06
C VAL A 300 -9.21 4.06 -21.54
N LEU A 301 -8.66 3.61 -22.68
CA LEU A 301 -7.44 4.15 -23.27
C LEU A 301 -7.66 5.58 -23.79
N ASP A 302 -8.82 5.86 -24.38
CA ASP A 302 -9.19 7.21 -24.82
C ASP A 302 -9.36 8.16 -23.62
N ALA A 303 -10.03 7.70 -22.54
CA ALA A 303 -10.13 8.46 -21.29
C ALA A 303 -8.75 8.74 -20.67
N PHE A 304 -7.83 7.78 -20.73
CA PHE A 304 -6.46 7.97 -20.28
C PHE A 304 -5.70 9.00 -21.12
N GLN A 305 -5.83 8.95 -22.45
CA GLN A 305 -5.17 9.92 -23.31
C GLN A 305 -5.71 11.35 -23.07
N ALA A 306 -7.03 11.50 -22.95
CA ALA A 306 -7.66 12.78 -22.60
C ALA A 306 -7.20 13.28 -21.21
N ASP A 307 -7.05 12.37 -20.23
CA ASP A 307 -6.53 12.70 -18.90
C ASP A 307 -5.07 13.20 -18.97
N LEU A 308 -4.21 12.59 -19.80
CA LEU A 308 -2.84 13.08 -20.00
C LEU A 308 -2.79 14.45 -20.68
N GLU A 309 -3.67 14.72 -21.63
CA GLU A 309 -3.74 16.02 -22.33
C GLU A 309 -4.16 17.17 -21.40
N GLN A 310 -5.05 16.89 -20.44
CA GLN A 310 -5.56 17.87 -19.49
C GLN A 310 -4.67 18.03 -18.25
N THR A 311 -3.75 17.11 -18.00
CA THR A 311 -2.90 17.17 -16.82
C THR A 311 -1.68 18.07 -17.05
N PRO A 312 -1.33 18.99 -16.12
CA PRO A 312 -0.09 19.73 -16.19
C PRO A 312 1.13 18.81 -16.19
N TYR A 313 2.21 19.18 -16.89
CA TYR A 313 3.44 18.39 -16.95
C TYR A 313 4.61 19.10 -16.25
N ALA A 314 5.56 18.28 -15.83
CA ALA A 314 6.86 18.71 -15.36
C ALA A 314 7.96 17.89 -16.03
N VAL A 315 9.13 18.50 -16.15
CA VAL A 315 10.37 17.79 -16.44
C VAL A 315 11.05 17.50 -15.11
N TYR A 316 11.37 16.24 -14.89
CA TYR A 316 12.07 15.76 -13.70
C TYR A 316 13.49 15.35 -14.06
N GLU A 317 14.48 15.84 -13.32
CA GLU A 317 15.81 15.24 -13.25
C GLU A 317 15.74 14.05 -12.28
N VAL A 318 16.09 12.87 -12.78
CA VAL A 318 16.18 11.64 -12.01
C VAL A 318 17.63 11.19 -11.98
N ARG A 319 18.16 11.02 -10.77
CA ARG A 319 19.51 10.48 -10.52
C ARG A 319 19.40 9.30 -9.59
N ARG A 320 20.01 8.17 -9.94
CA ARG A 320 19.96 6.94 -9.13
C ARG A 320 21.33 6.32 -8.98
N ILE A 321 21.64 5.85 -7.77
CA ILE A 321 22.83 5.05 -7.47
C ILE A 321 22.33 3.76 -6.86
N THR A 322 22.63 2.63 -7.47
CA THR A 322 22.36 1.31 -6.90
C THR A 322 23.66 0.71 -6.44
N GLY A 323 23.80 0.58 -5.12
CA GLY A 323 24.97 -0.03 -4.52
C GLY A 323 24.95 -1.57 -4.59
N LEU A 324 26.02 -2.16 -4.05
CA LEU A 324 26.09 -3.60 -3.81
C LEU A 324 25.25 -4.00 -2.60
N GLY A 325 24.60 -5.15 -2.74
CA GLY A 325 23.75 -5.77 -1.74
C GLY A 325 24.47 -6.91 -1.02
N ARG A 326 23.94 -7.24 0.16
CA ARG A 326 24.46 -8.34 0.97
C ARG A 326 24.03 -9.69 0.39
N THR A 327 25.01 -10.55 0.06
CA THR A 327 24.79 -11.96 -0.27
C THR A 327 24.25 -12.76 0.92
N LYS A 328 23.69 -13.96 0.67
CA LYS A 328 23.27 -14.87 1.76
C LYS A 328 24.44 -15.18 2.71
N ASP A 329 25.63 -15.37 2.16
CA ASP A 329 26.86 -15.59 2.95
C ASP A 329 27.23 -14.37 3.77
N CYS A 330 27.18 -13.16 3.17
CA CYS A 330 27.42 -11.93 3.91
C CYS A 330 26.50 -11.82 5.14
N ARG A 331 25.22 -12.18 5.01
CA ARG A 331 24.26 -12.19 6.12
C ARG A 331 24.59 -13.26 7.16
N ARG A 332 24.91 -14.48 6.72
CA ARG A 332 25.22 -15.60 7.59
C ARG A 332 26.47 -15.34 8.44
N TRP A 333 27.52 -14.76 7.87
CA TRP A 333 28.83 -14.67 8.51
C TRP A 333 29.05 -13.38 9.28
N HIS A 334 28.44 -12.28 8.85
CA HIS A 334 28.64 -10.94 9.44
C HIS A 334 27.42 -10.41 10.19
N GLY A 335 26.40 -11.25 10.42
CA GLY A 335 25.19 -10.84 11.16
C GLY A 335 24.37 -9.79 10.40
N LYS A 336 23.55 -8.99 11.07
CA LYS A 336 22.67 -8.00 10.41
C LYS A 336 23.34 -6.64 10.15
N ASP A 337 24.48 -6.37 10.80
CA ASP A 337 25.05 -5.02 10.94
C ASP A 337 26.24 -4.70 10.00
N CYS A 338 26.59 -5.61 9.08
CA CYS A 338 27.66 -5.37 8.11
C CYS A 338 27.31 -4.19 7.18
N THR A 339 28.14 -3.14 7.23
CA THR A 339 27.99 -1.87 6.49
C THR A 339 28.68 -1.86 5.12
N GLU A 340 29.54 -2.85 4.84
CA GLU A 340 30.35 -2.93 3.61
C GLU A 340 30.09 -4.23 2.82
N PRO A 341 28.87 -4.40 2.26
CA PRO A 341 28.64 -5.51 1.34
C PRO A 341 29.55 -5.39 0.12
N LYS A 342 30.47 -6.35 -0.04
CA LYS A 342 31.16 -6.59 -1.31
C LYS A 342 30.68 -7.92 -1.84
N TRP A 343 30.46 -8.02 -3.15
CA TRP A 343 30.15 -9.31 -3.78
C TRP A 343 31.35 -10.27 -3.70
N TRP A 344 32.55 -9.75 -3.40
CA TRP A 344 33.77 -10.48 -3.08
C TRP A 344 34.26 -10.30 -1.62
N CYS A 345 33.39 -9.99 -0.64
CA CYS A 345 33.71 -9.70 0.77
C CYS A 345 35.13 -10.13 1.21
N THR A 346 36.03 -9.15 1.40
CA THR A 346 37.46 -9.35 1.71
C THR A 346 37.73 -9.64 3.19
N GLN A 347 36.69 -9.91 3.99
CA GLN A 347 36.85 -10.20 5.41
C GLN A 347 37.20 -11.68 5.62
N GLN A 348 38.14 -11.94 6.52
CA GLN A 348 38.70 -13.26 6.82
C GLN A 348 37.61 -14.32 7.10
N ARG A 349 37.65 -15.42 6.34
CA ARG A 349 36.74 -16.57 6.52
C ARG A 349 36.99 -17.25 7.88
N LYS A 350 35.92 -17.49 8.66
CA LYS A 350 35.96 -18.25 9.93
C LYS A 350 36.36 -19.74 9.69
N PRO A 351 36.88 -20.48 10.69
CA PRO A 351 37.38 -21.86 10.55
C PRO A 351 36.38 -22.89 9.98
N ARG A 352 35.06 -22.63 10.07
CA ARG A 352 34.03 -23.49 9.47
C ARG A 352 33.95 -23.36 7.94
N CYS A 353 34.22 -22.17 7.39
CA CYS A 353 34.24 -21.96 5.94
C CYS A 353 35.44 -22.64 5.28
N ARG A 354 36.61 -22.62 5.95
CA ARG A 354 37.82 -23.32 5.50
C ARG A 354 37.61 -24.83 5.39
N ARG A 355 36.78 -25.40 6.28
CA ARG A 355 36.43 -26.83 6.29
C ARG A 355 35.47 -27.29 5.18
N VAL A 356 34.64 -26.39 4.65
CA VAL A 356 33.62 -26.72 3.63
C VAL A 356 34.10 -26.34 2.22
N HIS A 357 35.08 -25.44 2.12
CA HIS A 357 35.69 -25.00 0.87
C HIS A 357 37.18 -25.28 0.90
N VAL A 358 37.53 -26.58 0.84
CA VAL A 358 38.92 -27.03 0.73
C VAL A 358 39.40 -26.70 -0.68
N ILE A 359 40.46 -25.88 -0.78
CA ILE A 359 41.21 -25.73 -2.02
C ILE A 359 42.19 -26.88 -2.05
N VAL A 360 42.23 -27.61 -3.16
CA VAL A 360 43.18 -28.70 -3.38
C VAL A 360 44.18 -28.32 -4.45
N ASP A 361 45.42 -28.80 -4.35
CA ASP A 361 46.42 -28.64 -5.40
C ASP A 361 46.15 -29.59 -6.60
N GLN A 362 47.08 -29.62 -7.55
CA GLN A 362 46.97 -30.40 -8.79
C GLN A 362 46.90 -31.92 -8.53
N ASP A 363 47.37 -32.36 -7.36
CA ASP A 363 47.41 -33.75 -6.90
C ASP A 363 46.25 -34.07 -5.93
N GLY A 364 45.35 -33.10 -5.70
CA GLY A 364 44.17 -33.27 -4.85
C GLY A 364 44.44 -33.10 -3.36
N ALA A 365 45.62 -32.63 -2.95
CA ALA A 365 45.95 -32.41 -1.55
C ALA A 365 45.43 -31.04 -1.04
N PRO A 366 44.84 -30.97 0.17
CA PRO A 366 44.38 -29.71 0.75
C PRO A 366 45.52 -28.70 0.92
N VAL A 367 45.38 -27.51 0.34
CA VAL A 367 46.32 -26.39 0.51
C VAL A 367 45.72 -25.29 1.41
N ASP A 368 46.51 -24.83 2.39
CA ASP A 368 46.13 -23.73 3.28
C ASP A 368 46.29 -22.39 2.54
N ALA A 369 45.27 -22.01 1.77
CA ALA A 369 45.25 -20.73 1.10
C ALA A 369 44.98 -19.61 2.13
N GLU A 370 45.77 -18.53 2.03
CA GLU A 370 45.63 -17.28 2.78
C GLU A 370 44.16 -16.80 2.94
N PRO A 371 43.84 -15.96 3.96
CA PRO A 371 42.48 -15.66 4.38
C PRO A 371 41.57 -14.91 3.38
N HIS A 372 42.00 -14.77 2.13
CA HIS A 372 41.34 -14.07 1.05
C HIS A 372 41.25 -14.98 -0.17
N CYS A 373 40.04 -15.22 -0.70
CA CYS A 373 39.92 -15.73 -2.06
C CYS A 373 40.19 -14.54 -3.00
N LEU A 374 41.42 -14.45 -3.55
CA LEU A 374 41.81 -13.40 -4.51
C LEU A 374 40.98 -13.47 -5.81
N GLY A 375 40.36 -14.64 -6.07
CA GLY A 375 39.12 -14.72 -6.82
C GLY A 375 39.24 -14.85 -8.33
N ASP A 376 40.25 -15.53 -8.87
CA ASP A 376 40.21 -15.81 -10.32
C ASP A 376 39.30 -16.99 -10.67
N ASP A 377 38.90 -17.80 -9.68
CA ASP A 377 37.92 -18.88 -9.85
C ASP A 377 36.48 -18.36 -9.71
N LYS A 378 35.74 -18.38 -10.83
CA LYS A 378 34.32 -18.01 -10.91
C LYS A 378 33.42 -18.80 -9.94
N ARG A 379 33.80 -20.02 -9.54
CA ARG A 379 33.04 -20.88 -8.61
C ARG A 379 33.02 -20.32 -7.17
N CYS A 380 34.01 -19.51 -6.81
CA CYS A 380 34.13 -18.93 -5.47
C CYS A 380 33.34 -17.62 -5.29
N ARG A 381 32.76 -17.08 -6.37
CA ARG A 381 32.10 -15.78 -6.42
C ARG A 381 30.60 -15.97 -6.66
N GLY A 382 29.77 -15.68 -5.64
CA GLY A 382 28.32 -15.65 -5.81
C GLY A 382 27.87 -14.50 -6.72
N ALA A 383 26.70 -14.61 -7.33
CA ALA A 383 26.15 -13.54 -8.16
C ALA A 383 25.99 -12.24 -7.35
N GLN A 384 26.39 -11.11 -7.95
CA GLN A 384 26.19 -9.78 -7.36
C GLN A 384 24.75 -9.61 -6.91
N GLN A 385 24.56 -9.09 -5.70
CA GLN A 385 23.24 -8.81 -5.18
C GLN A 385 22.96 -7.32 -5.30
N LYS A 386 21.74 -6.97 -5.68
CA LYS A 386 21.28 -5.58 -5.71
C LYS A 386 21.23 -5.02 -4.29
N GLY A 387 21.93 -3.92 -4.07
CA GLY A 387 21.92 -3.19 -2.80
C GLY A 387 20.86 -2.11 -2.73
N PRO A 388 20.91 -1.26 -1.71
CA PRO A 388 20.04 -0.11 -1.59
C PRO A 388 20.21 0.83 -2.81
N THR A 389 19.10 1.14 -3.47
CA THR A 389 19.07 2.22 -4.46
C THR A 389 18.82 3.55 -3.76
N TRP A 390 19.75 4.47 -3.94
CA TRP A 390 19.64 5.87 -3.59
C TRP A 390 19.09 6.63 -4.80
N ARG A 391 18.19 7.58 -4.56
CA ARG A 391 17.55 8.34 -5.63
C ARG A 391 17.46 9.81 -5.26
N SER A 392 17.66 10.66 -6.26
CA SER A 392 17.29 12.08 -6.26
C SER A 392 16.31 12.29 -7.41
N VAL A 393 15.18 12.91 -7.10
CA VAL A 393 14.20 13.37 -8.09
C VAL A 393 13.99 14.85 -7.83
N ARG A 394 14.14 15.67 -8.88
CA ARG A 394 14.00 17.12 -8.79
C ARG A 394 13.21 17.64 -9.97
N THR A 395 12.26 18.51 -9.70
CA THR A 395 11.53 19.25 -10.73
C THR A 395 12.46 20.31 -11.29
N VAL A 396 12.66 20.33 -12.61
CA VAL A 396 13.55 21.31 -13.27
C VAL A 396 12.78 22.29 -14.15
N TYR A 397 11.58 21.90 -14.60
CA TYR A 397 10.74 22.72 -15.45
C TYR A 397 9.28 22.29 -15.34
N GLU A 398 8.35 23.22 -15.44
CA GLU A 398 6.90 22.95 -15.50
C GLU A 398 6.31 23.63 -16.74
N ALA A 399 5.51 22.89 -17.49
CA ALA A 399 4.91 23.36 -18.73
C ALA A 399 3.76 22.45 -19.18
N PRO A 400 2.94 22.89 -20.17
CA PRO A 400 2.07 21.97 -20.89
C PRO A 400 2.85 20.79 -21.49
N ARG A 401 2.18 19.64 -21.65
CA ARG A 401 2.76 18.35 -22.09
C ARG A 401 3.72 18.48 -23.26
N GLU A 402 3.27 19.07 -24.37
CA GLU A 402 4.06 19.22 -25.60
C GLU A 402 5.39 19.95 -25.35
N ARG A 403 5.37 21.03 -24.58
CA ARG A 403 6.58 21.81 -24.27
C ARG A 403 7.53 21.05 -23.35
N ALA A 404 7.00 20.31 -22.37
CA ALA A 404 7.80 19.49 -21.46
C ALA A 404 8.47 18.32 -22.21
N GLU A 405 7.73 17.60 -23.04
CA GLU A 405 8.30 16.52 -23.88
C GLU A 405 9.30 17.06 -24.92
N GLY A 406 8.99 18.22 -25.52
CA GLY A 406 9.88 18.93 -26.41
C GLY A 406 11.17 19.40 -25.73
N PHE A 407 11.11 19.77 -24.44
CA PHE A 407 12.31 20.13 -23.67
C PHE A 407 13.27 18.94 -23.54
N VAL A 408 12.76 17.75 -23.24
CA VAL A 408 13.58 16.52 -23.14
C VAL A 408 14.23 16.19 -24.48
N THR A 409 13.46 16.28 -25.56
CA THR A 409 13.95 15.99 -26.92
C THR A 409 15.04 16.97 -27.34
N ARG A 410 14.77 18.29 -27.23
CA ARG A 410 15.74 19.35 -27.58
C ARG A 410 17.01 19.31 -26.73
N PHE A 411 16.93 18.87 -25.48
CA PHE A 411 18.12 18.71 -24.64
C PHE A 411 19.07 17.64 -25.20
N ALA A 412 18.54 16.49 -25.61
CA ALA A 412 19.36 15.44 -26.25
C ALA A 412 19.92 15.90 -27.60
N GLU A 413 19.11 16.57 -28.42
CA GLU A 413 19.53 17.10 -29.73
C GLU A 413 20.61 18.19 -29.62
N ARG A 414 20.53 19.04 -28.59
CA ARG A 414 21.52 20.11 -28.36
C ARG A 414 22.86 19.58 -27.84
N TYR A 415 22.84 18.43 -27.16
CA TYR A 415 24.03 17.84 -26.54
C TYR A 415 24.20 16.36 -26.93
N PRO A 416 24.32 16.03 -28.22
CA PRO A 416 24.30 14.63 -28.70
C PRO A 416 25.45 13.78 -28.14
N GLU A 417 26.60 14.40 -27.89
CA GLU A 417 27.77 13.74 -27.29
C GLU A 417 27.66 13.52 -25.77
N ARG A 418 26.67 14.14 -25.12
CA ARG A 418 26.51 14.10 -23.64
C ARG A 418 25.17 13.55 -23.19
N ALA A 419 24.18 13.48 -24.07
CA ALA A 419 22.85 13.02 -23.75
C ALA A 419 22.26 12.20 -24.88
N ARG A 420 21.82 10.98 -24.57
CA ARG A 420 21.14 10.09 -25.51
C ARG A 420 19.63 10.08 -25.22
N LEU A 421 18.83 10.31 -26.24
CA LEU A 421 17.38 10.09 -26.15
C LEU A 421 17.07 8.60 -26.25
N VAL A 422 16.41 8.04 -25.24
CA VAL A 422 16.05 6.63 -25.16
C VAL A 422 14.55 6.52 -24.90
N ALA A 423 13.84 5.75 -25.72
CA ALA A 423 12.46 5.38 -25.46
C ALA A 423 12.43 4.12 -24.58
N GLY A 424 11.59 4.12 -23.55
CA GLY A 424 11.37 2.94 -22.72
C GLY A 424 10.81 1.78 -23.53
N GLU A 425 11.37 0.58 -23.37
CA GLU A 425 10.94 -0.63 -24.10
C GLU A 425 9.48 -1.01 -23.81
N THR A 426 9.03 -0.81 -22.56
CA THR A 426 7.69 -1.17 -22.09
C THR A 426 6.75 0.02 -22.19
N SER A 427 7.22 1.22 -21.86
CA SER A 427 6.40 2.42 -21.72
C SER A 427 6.36 3.31 -22.97
N GLY A 428 7.34 3.20 -23.86
CA GLY A 428 7.56 4.16 -24.95
C GLY A 428 7.98 5.57 -24.48
N ILE A 429 8.11 5.80 -23.17
CA ILE A 429 8.39 7.12 -22.61
C ILE A 429 9.84 7.51 -22.93
N ARG A 430 10.01 8.68 -23.53
CA ARG A 430 11.32 9.22 -23.92
C ARG A 430 12.03 9.85 -22.74
N ARG A 431 13.29 9.47 -22.54
CA ARG A 431 14.20 9.99 -21.50
C ARG A 431 15.48 10.45 -22.16
N ALA A 432 15.99 11.61 -21.78
CA ALA A 432 17.31 12.05 -22.21
C ALA A 432 18.33 11.67 -21.13
N HIS A 433 19.05 10.57 -21.36
CA HIS A 433 20.08 10.05 -20.46
C HIS A 433 21.38 10.79 -20.68
N TYR A 434 21.81 11.56 -19.68
CA TYR A 434 23.11 12.24 -19.67
C TYR A 434 24.17 11.51 -18.83
N LEU A 435 23.75 10.47 -18.11
CA LEU A 435 24.62 9.43 -17.60
C LEU A 435 23.92 8.08 -17.87
N PRO A 436 24.41 7.28 -18.83
CA PRO A 436 23.78 6.00 -19.18
C PRO A 436 23.92 4.99 -18.04
N GLU A 437 23.07 3.95 -18.05
CA GLU A 437 23.15 2.83 -17.11
C GLU A 437 24.48 2.08 -17.34
N SER A 438 25.37 2.07 -16.34
CA SER A 438 26.61 1.29 -16.40
C SER A 438 26.33 -0.20 -16.18
N GLU A 439 27.06 -1.09 -16.86
CA GLU A 439 26.94 -2.53 -16.62
C GLU A 439 27.41 -2.92 -15.21
N GLY A 440 26.62 -3.76 -14.53
CA GLY A 440 26.95 -4.32 -13.22
C GLY A 440 26.58 -3.44 -12.01
N LEU A 441 27.10 -3.80 -10.83
CA LEU A 441 26.95 -3.05 -9.59
C LEU A 441 28.32 -2.70 -8.98
N PRO A 442 28.47 -1.53 -8.32
CA PRO A 442 27.48 -0.46 -8.23
C PRO A 442 27.25 0.22 -9.59
N HIS A 443 26.04 0.71 -9.84
CA HIS A 443 25.73 1.51 -11.02
C HIS A 443 25.11 2.85 -10.64
N ALA A 444 25.32 3.83 -11.51
CA ALA A 444 24.58 5.07 -11.52
C ALA A 444 23.96 5.34 -12.88
N GLU A 445 22.89 6.12 -12.85
CA GLU A 445 22.19 6.61 -14.04
C GLU A 445 21.62 7.99 -13.75
N ALA A 446 21.55 8.82 -14.79
CA ALA A 446 20.95 10.13 -14.71
C ALA A 446 20.28 10.51 -16.02
N PHE A 447 19.05 11.01 -15.91
CA PHE A 447 18.27 11.43 -17.06
C PHE A 447 17.28 12.52 -16.69
N ILE A 448 16.76 13.20 -17.72
CA ILE A 448 15.53 13.98 -17.61
C ILE A 448 14.38 13.29 -18.32
N VAL A 449 13.18 13.45 -17.78
CA VAL A 449 11.94 12.89 -18.33
C VAL A 449 10.78 13.85 -18.12
N ALA A 450 9.88 13.92 -19.09
CA ALA A 450 8.63 14.65 -18.97
C ALA A 450 7.52 13.71 -18.48
N ALA A 451 6.80 14.12 -17.45
CA ALA A 451 5.68 13.36 -16.90
C ALA A 451 4.66 14.30 -16.26
N PRO A 452 3.44 13.83 -15.98
CA PRO A 452 2.46 14.59 -15.22
C PRO A 452 3.06 15.19 -13.92
N ALA A 453 2.72 16.44 -13.63
CA ALA A 453 3.19 17.18 -12.48
C ALA A 453 2.65 16.60 -11.16
N GLY A 454 3.39 16.78 -10.07
CA GLY A 454 2.96 16.39 -8.71
C GLY A 454 3.84 15.36 -8.00
N VAL A 455 4.92 14.89 -8.63
CA VAL A 455 5.95 14.11 -7.92
C VAL A 455 6.72 15.04 -7.00
N ALA A 456 6.90 14.65 -5.73
CA ALA A 456 7.69 15.45 -4.80
C ALA A 456 9.19 15.35 -5.12
N ASP A 457 9.82 16.51 -5.10
CA ASP A 457 11.27 16.64 -5.03
C ASP A 457 11.78 15.93 -3.78
N LYS A 458 12.75 15.01 -3.96
CA LYS A 458 13.22 14.17 -2.87
C LYS A 458 14.62 13.66 -3.14
N GLN A 459 15.42 13.58 -2.07
CA GLN A 459 16.65 12.83 -2.05
C GLN A 459 16.94 12.33 -0.64
N ARG A 460 17.83 11.34 -0.51
CA ARG A 460 18.33 10.93 0.81
C ARG A 460 19.36 11.96 1.32
N PRO A 461 19.44 12.19 2.64
CA PRO A 461 20.59 12.89 3.22
C PRO A 461 21.90 12.23 2.79
N GLY A 462 22.90 13.03 2.39
CA GLY A 462 24.19 12.53 1.87
C GLY A 462 24.15 12.02 0.42
N PHE A 463 23.06 12.22 -0.32
CA PHE A 463 22.98 11.76 -1.73
C PHE A 463 24.05 12.40 -2.62
N GLU A 464 24.26 13.73 -2.53
CA GLU A 464 25.19 14.45 -3.41
C GLU A 464 26.65 14.06 -3.17
N GLU A 465 27.02 13.81 -1.92
CA GLU A 465 28.33 13.30 -1.54
C GLU A 465 28.58 11.94 -2.19
N ARG A 466 27.68 10.97 -1.96
CA ARG A 466 27.77 9.64 -2.59
C ARG A 466 27.70 9.65 -4.11
N TRP A 467 26.92 10.57 -4.67
CA TRP A 467 26.82 10.76 -6.12
C TRP A 467 28.15 11.22 -6.70
N THR A 468 28.76 12.22 -6.07
CA THR A 468 30.05 12.77 -6.49
C THR A 468 31.17 11.74 -6.31
N GLU A 469 31.20 11.02 -5.18
CA GLU A 469 32.16 9.94 -4.92
C GLU A 469 32.09 8.84 -5.99
N HIS A 470 30.89 8.45 -6.42
CA HIS A 470 30.72 7.33 -7.34
C HIS A 470 30.86 7.73 -8.82
N THR A 471 30.40 8.91 -9.21
CA THR A 471 30.31 9.33 -10.62
C THR A 471 31.29 10.42 -11.01
N GLY A 472 31.87 11.15 -10.05
CA GLY A 472 32.60 12.39 -10.30
C GLY A 472 31.74 13.54 -10.86
N ALA A 473 30.45 13.31 -11.12
CA ALA A 473 29.57 14.24 -11.80
C ALA A 473 28.80 15.13 -10.81
N ARG A 474 28.51 16.36 -11.24
CA ARG A 474 27.62 17.30 -10.53
C ARG A 474 26.22 17.29 -11.16
N PRO A 475 25.18 17.78 -10.46
CA PRO A 475 23.86 17.98 -11.07
C PRO A 475 23.97 18.87 -12.32
N VAL A 476 23.30 18.47 -13.40
CA VAL A 476 23.31 19.23 -14.67
C VAL A 476 22.29 20.36 -14.62
N PHE A 477 21.18 20.14 -13.92
CA PHE A 477 20.07 21.08 -13.88
C PHE A 477 20.00 21.80 -12.53
N ARG A 478 19.69 23.10 -12.60
CA ARG A 478 19.24 23.85 -11.43
C ARG A 478 17.79 23.43 -11.14
N PRO A 479 17.47 22.97 -9.92
CA PRO A 479 16.10 22.62 -9.60
C PRO A 479 15.22 23.87 -9.58
N LEU A 480 13.95 23.70 -9.96
CA LEU A 480 12.93 24.75 -9.93
C LEU A 480 12.62 25.16 -8.49
N ARG A 481 12.77 24.25 -7.54
CA ARG A 481 12.46 24.43 -6.12
C ARG A 481 13.53 23.78 -5.25
N ASP A 482 13.69 24.28 -4.04
CA ASP A 482 14.55 23.63 -3.05
C ASP A 482 13.94 22.30 -2.60
N LEU A 483 14.83 21.37 -2.23
CA LEU A 483 14.39 20.12 -1.62
C LEU A 483 13.60 20.41 -0.35
N PRO A 484 12.51 19.64 -0.11
CA PRO A 484 11.79 19.74 1.15
C PRO A 484 12.76 19.55 2.31
N LYS A 485 12.77 20.51 3.25
CA LYS A 485 13.55 20.38 4.47
C LYS A 485 13.14 19.07 5.15
N PRO A 486 14.11 18.23 5.61
CA PRO A 486 13.77 17.05 6.39
C PRO A 486 12.85 17.47 7.53
N ALA A 487 11.70 16.81 7.64
CA ALA A 487 10.80 17.10 8.76
C ALA A 487 11.60 16.93 10.07
N PRO A 488 11.50 17.88 11.02
CA PRO A 488 12.18 17.73 12.28
C PRO A 488 11.80 16.37 12.87
N ARG A 489 12.79 15.63 13.38
CA ARG A 489 12.54 14.43 14.18
C ARG A 489 11.80 14.87 15.44
N ARG A 490 10.48 15.04 15.35
CA ARG A 490 9.64 15.09 16.55
C ARG A 490 9.87 13.75 17.20
N ARG A 491 10.51 13.75 18.39
CA ARG A 491 10.46 12.58 19.26
C ARG A 491 8.99 12.24 19.37
N SER A 492 8.58 11.07 18.89
CA SER A 492 7.28 10.51 19.27
C SER A 492 7.21 10.67 20.78
N ALA A 493 6.20 11.36 21.30
CA ALA A 493 6.11 11.74 22.72
C ALA A 493 5.90 10.52 23.64
N GLY A 494 6.38 9.33 23.27
CA GLY A 494 6.12 8.05 23.92
C GLY A 494 4.69 7.53 23.71
N GLY A 495 3.77 8.34 23.15
CA GLY A 495 2.37 7.99 22.95
C GLY A 495 2.02 7.52 21.53
N PRO A 496 0.81 6.94 21.35
CA PRO A 496 0.29 6.54 20.05
C PRO A 496 0.20 7.75 19.09
N ALA A 497 0.22 7.48 17.79
CA ALA A 497 0.05 8.53 16.79
C ALA A 497 -1.24 9.33 17.03
N PRO A 498 -1.30 10.64 16.70
CA PRO A 498 -2.48 11.45 16.97
C PRO A 498 -3.75 10.88 16.35
N LEU A 499 -4.88 11.01 17.06
CA LEU A 499 -6.22 10.74 16.53
C LEU A 499 -7.01 12.05 16.50
N HIS A 500 -7.47 12.43 15.32
CA HIS A 500 -8.28 13.61 15.08
C HIS A 500 -9.72 13.19 14.75
N ARG A 501 -10.69 14.05 15.08
CA ARG A 501 -12.09 13.86 14.67
C ARG A 501 -12.49 15.03 13.77
N ALA A 502 -13.09 14.72 12.63
CA ALA A 502 -13.62 15.75 11.75
C ALA A 502 -14.67 16.58 12.51
N LYS A 503 -14.52 17.91 12.53
CA LYS A 503 -15.58 18.78 13.03
C LYS A 503 -16.73 18.72 12.03
N ALA A 504 -17.93 18.40 12.47
CA ALA A 504 -19.13 18.50 11.65
C ALA A 504 -19.39 19.98 11.32
N ALA A 505 -18.88 20.45 10.19
CA ALA A 505 -19.31 21.68 9.53
C ALA A 505 -19.79 21.28 8.14
N GLY A 506 -20.98 21.71 7.75
CA GLY A 506 -21.64 21.32 6.50
C GLY A 506 -20.68 21.36 5.30
N ASN A 507 -20.66 20.26 4.54
CA ASN A 507 -20.07 20.08 3.21
C ASN A 507 -18.67 20.63 2.89
N VAL A 508 -17.86 21.02 3.87
CA VAL A 508 -16.43 21.35 3.64
C VAL A 508 -15.61 20.90 4.83
N ALA A 509 -14.72 19.92 4.61
CA ALA A 509 -13.71 19.54 5.59
C ALA A 509 -12.64 20.64 5.66
N LEU A 510 -12.63 21.41 6.75
CA LEU A 510 -11.50 22.29 7.10
C LEU A 510 -10.65 21.59 8.16
N THR A 511 -9.38 21.40 7.85
CA THR A 511 -8.32 21.07 8.80
C THR A 511 -8.03 22.27 9.69
N ALA A 512 -7.89 22.05 10.99
CA ALA A 512 -7.05 22.87 11.87
C ALA A 512 -5.86 22.02 12.28
#